data_AF-A0A841GMA1-F1
#
_entry.id   AF-A0A841GMA1-F1
#
_cell.length_a   1.000
_cell.length_b   1.000
_cell.length_c   1.000
_cell.angle_alpha   90.00
_cell.angle_beta   90.00
_cell.angle_gamma   90.00
#
_symmetry.space_group_name_H-M   'P 1'
#
loop_
_entity.id
_entity.type
_entity.pdbx_description
1 polymer ?
#
loop_
_entity_poly.entity_id
_entity_poly.type
_entity_poly.pdbx_seq_one_letter_code
_entity_poly.pdbx_strand_id
1 'polypeptide(L)'
;MIRYIFGMTAIFVTISIFFSNKTFNSFLYRTILSVLMVAIYTLYLAPDVALAEAMLGALLSTFVYLLTFKIHSKIKVVIVEIPILCENHQNIPVGLIPEILKDFAKKYNHKIEFICEESISKVDKLLFSGEVDIAISYEGDFKILEIPIYKYKDREFTYFEITKSSNIDYSKVKKIKNASLYFKFSDKDTTLFEEFSSFYNSQYINEKLKKYKLGGI
;
A
#
# COMPACT_ATOMS: atom_id res chain seq x y z
N MET A 1 -31.34 31.30 -19.47
CA MET A 1 -30.04 31.60 -18.83
C MET A 1 -29.62 30.49 -17.88
N ILE A 2 -30.42 30.15 -16.85
CA ILE A 2 -30.07 29.12 -15.85
C ILE A 2 -29.74 27.74 -16.45
N ARG A 3 -30.50 27.29 -17.46
CA ARG A 3 -30.27 26.00 -18.14
C ARG A 3 -28.87 25.90 -18.78
N TYR A 4 -28.41 26.98 -19.42
CA TYR A 4 -27.08 27.02 -20.05
C TYR A 4 -25.96 26.98 -19.02
N ILE A 5 -26.15 27.64 -17.88
CA ILE A 5 -25.17 27.61 -16.78
C ILE A 5 -25.01 26.18 -16.27
N PHE A 6 -26.12 25.48 -15.98
CA PHE A 6 -26.08 24.10 -15.54
C PHE A 6 -25.45 23.15 -16.57
N GLY A 7 -25.77 23.33 -17.85
CA GLY A 7 -25.16 22.57 -18.94
C GLY A 7 -23.65 22.80 -19.06
N MET A 8 -23.20 24.06 -18.95
CA MET A 8 -21.78 24.41 -19.01
C MET A 8 -21.00 23.85 -17.81
N THR A 9 -21.58 23.92 -16.61
CA THR A 9 -21.03 23.29 -15.41
C THR A 9 -20.94 21.77 -15.57
N ALA A 10 -21.94 21.13 -16.17
CA ALA A 10 -21.92 19.68 -16.40
C ALA A 10 -20.79 19.25 -17.34
N ILE A 11 -20.55 20.01 -18.40
CA ILE A 11 -19.42 19.78 -19.31
C ILE A 11 -18.10 19.93 -18.57
N PHE A 12 -17.95 21.00 -17.77
CA PHE A 12 -16.74 21.23 -16.98
C PHE A 12 -16.45 20.11 -15.97
N VAL A 13 -17.48 19.65 -15.25
CA VAL A 13 -17.35 18.51 -14.31
C VAL A 13 -16.99 17.24 -15.08
N THR A 14 -17.59 17.01 -16.26
CA THR A 14 -17.27 15.85 -17.10
C THR A 14 -15.79 15.85 -17.51
N ILE A 15 -15.26 16.99 -17.95
CA ILE A 15 -13.83 17.14 -18.26
C ILE A 15 -13.00 16.81 -17.01
N SER A 16 -13.39 17.33 -15.85
CA SER A 16 -12.68 17.10 -14.58
C SER A 16 -12.64 15.62 -14.17
N ILE A 17 -13.64 14.81 -14.53
CA ILE A 17 -13.63 13.35 -14.31
C ILE A 17 -12.45 12.69 -15.05
N PHE A 18 -12.23 13.05 -16.32
CA PHE A 18 -11.20 12.44 -17.17
C PHE A 18 -9.78 12.90 -16.84
N PHE A 19 -9.61 14.16 -16.43
CA PHE A 19 -8.31 14.72 -16.06
C PHE A 19 -7.90 14.45 -14.60
N SER A 20 -8.76 13.78 -13.83
CA SER A 20 -8.46 13.43 -12.45
C SER A 20 -7.52 12.24 -12.38
N ASN A 21 -6.36 12.43 -11.75
CA ASN A 21 -5.35 11.38 -11.56
C ASN A 21 -5.74 10.34 -10.49
N LYS A 22 -6.62 10.71 -9.53
CA LYS A 22 -7.04 9.83 -8.44
C LYS A 22 -8.43 9.25 -8.73
N THR A 23 -8.57 7.93 -8.61
CA THR A 23 -9.84 7.20 -8.83
C THR A 23 -10.97 7.70 -7.93
N PHE A 24 -10.66 8.02 -6.68
CA PHE A 24 -11.60 8.60 -5.72
C PHE A 24 -12.12 9.98 -6.17
N ASN A 25 -11.25 10.82 -6.72
CA ASN A 25 -11.63 12.15 -7.22
C ASN A 25 -12.51 12.04 -8.47
N SER A 26 -12.19 11.14 -9.40
CA SER A 26 -13.02 10.87 -10.57
C SER A 26 -14.42 10.39 -10.17
N PHE A 27 -14.50 9.56 -9.13
CA PHE A 27 -15.75 9.13 -8.53
C PHE A 27 -16.56 10.30 -7.92
N LEU A 28 -15.94 11.18 -7.12
CA LEU A 28 -16.63 12.33 -6.55
C LEU A 28 -17.20 13.26 -7.64
N TYR A 29 -16.42 13.54 -8.69
CA TYR A 29 -16.89 14.32 -9.82
C TYR A 29 -18.04 13.63 -10.56
N ARG A 30 -18.05 12.29 -10.63
CA ARG A 30 -19.17 11.53 -11.19
C ARG A 30 -20.45 11.68 -10.35
N THR A 31 -20.35 11.64 -9.03
CA THR A 31 -21.49 11.88 -8.13
C THR A 31 -22.03 13.31 -8.27
N ILE A 32 -21.14 14.30 -8.34
CA ILE A 32 -21.51 15.71 -8.57
C ILE A 32 -22.24 15.85 -9.92
N LEU A 33 -21.74 15.18 -10.97
CA LEU A 33 -22.40 15.18 -12.28
C LEU A 33 -23.81 14.59 -12.21
N SER A 34 -24.01 13.47 -11.52
CA SER A 34 -25.34 12.86 -11.36
C SER A 34 -26.31 13.79 -10.62
N VAL A 35 -25.88 14.44 -9.52
CA VAL A 35 -26.69 15.43 -8.80
C VAL A 35 -27.04 16.63 -9.69
N LEU A 36 -26.09 17.08 -10.51
CA LEU A 36 -26.31 18.16 -11.47
C LEU A 36 -27.31 17.75 -12.56
N MET A 37 -27.28 16.49 -13.00
CA MET A 37 -28.26 15.95 -13.96
C MET A 37 -29.66 15.89 -13.37
N VAL A 38 -29.83 15.53 -12.09
CA VAL A 38 -31.13 15.63 -11.39
C VAL A 38 -31.67 17.06 -11.50
N ALA A 39 -30.86 18.06 -11.18
CA ALA A 39 -31.26 19.47 -11.27
C ALA A 39 -31.62 19.88 -12.71
N ILE A 40 -30.84 19.43 -13.71
CA ILE A 40 -31.14 19.66 -15.12
C ILE A 40 -32.49 19.03 -15.50
N TYR A 41 -32.72 17.76 -15.19
CA TYR A 41 -33.99 17.09 -15.52
C TYR A 41 -35.19 17.75 -14.85
N THR A 42 -35.05 18.22 -13.61
CA THR A 42 -36.08 19.04 -12.95
C THR A 42 -36.33 20.35 -13.69
N LEU A 43 -35.28 21.07 -14.13
CA LEU A 43 -35.41 22.32 -14.90
C LEU A 43 -36.08 22.12 -16.27
N TYR A 44 -36.00 20.90 -16.83
CA TYR A 44 -36.68 20.52 -18.07
C TYR A 44 -38.08 19.93 -17.84
N LEU A 45 -38.60 19.98 -16.61
CA LEU A 45 -39.92 19.46 -16.24
C LEU A 45 -40.06 17.95 -16.53
N ALA A 46 -38.97 17.20 -16.34
CA ALA A 46 -38.93 15.74 -16.42
C ALA A 46 -38.75 15.14 -15.01
N PRO A 47 -39.78 15.20 -14.14
CA PRO A 47 -39.65 14.79 -12.74
C PRO A 47 -39.38 13.28 -12.58
N ASP A 48 -39.96 12.43 -13.43
CA ASP A 48 -39.77 10.97 -13.36
C ASP A 48 -38.31 10.60 -13.68
N VAL A 49 -37.72 11.27 -14.67
CA VAL A 49 -36.31 11.09 -15.04
C VAL A 49 -35.39 11.63 -13.96
N ALA A 50 -35.75 12.79 -13.37
CA ALA A 50 -34.99 13.36 -12.26
C ALA A 50 -34.99 12.43 -11.03
N LEU A 51 -36.12 11.81 -10.71
CA LEU A 51 -36.24 10.86 -9.61
C LEU A 51 -35.43 9.59 -9.88
N ALA A 52 -35.52 9.05 -11.10
CA ALA A 52 -34.72 7.90 -11.50
C ALA A 52 -33.22 8.18 -11.43
N GLU A 53 -32.76 9.35 -11.90
CA GLU A 53 -31.37 9.77 -11.81
C GLU A 53 -30.92 9.96 -10.35
N ALA A 54 -31.78 10.51 -9.49
CA ALA A 54 -31.46 10.67 -8.07
C ALA A 54 -31.26 9.30 -7.39
N MET A 55 -32.15 8.34 -7.64
CA MET A 55 -32.10 7.02 -7.02
C MET A 55 -30.98 6.14 -7.59
N LEU A 56 -30.85 6.05 -8.91
CA LEU A 56 -29.89 5.14 -9.56
C LEU A 56 -28.55 5.83 -9.81
N GLY A 57 -28.59 7.02 -10.40
CA GLY A 57 -27.43 7.77 -10.86
C GLY A 57 -26.65 8.43 -9.72
N ALA A 58 -27.33 9.01 -8.74
CA ALA A 58 -26.68 9.67 -7.60
C ALA A 58 -26.53 8.73 -6.39
N LEU A 59 -27.58 8.07 -5.93
CA LEU A 59 -27.53 7.27 -4.69
C LEU A 59 -26.95 5.87 -4.88
N LEU A 60 -27.57 5.02 -5.71
CA LEU A 60 -27.16 3.63 -5.86
C LEU A 60 -25.75 3.51 -6.43
N SER A 61 -25.44 4.25 -7.50
CA SER A 61 -24.10 4.22 -8.09
C SER A 61 -23.04 4.65 -7.07
N THR A 62 -23.29 5.72 -6.30
CA THR A 62 -22.38 6.21 -5.26
C THR A 62 -22.19 5.17 -4.17
N PHE A 63 -23.28 4.54 -3.73
CA PHE A 63 -23.22 3.46 -2.76
C PHE A 63 -22.40 2.27 -3.26
N VAL A 64 -22.62 1.82 -4.50
CA VAL A 64 -21.87 0.72 -5.10
C VAL A 64 -20.39 1.08 -5.24
N TYR A 65 -20.06 2.29 -5.71
CA TYR A 65 -18.67 2.75 -5.78
C TYR A 65 -18.00 2.79 -4.41
N LEU A 66 -18.67 3.35 -3.38
CA LEU A 66 -18.16 3.34 -2.01
C LEU A 66 -17.97 1.93 -1.48
N LEU A 67 -18.91 1.02 -1.80
CA LEU A 67 -18.81 -0.38 -1.45
C LEU A 67 -17.60 -1.02 -2.13
N THR A 68 -17.37 -0.75 -3.43
CA THR A 68 -16.20 -1.23 -4.17
C THR A 68 -14.89 -0.67 -3.60
N PHE A 69 -14.83 0.61 -3.25
CA PHE A 69 -13.65 1.18 -2.58
C PHE A 69 -13.42 0.59 -1.19
N LYS A 70 -14.48 0.29 -0.45
CA LYS A 70 -14.43 -0.34 0.87
C LYS A 70 -14.12 -1.84 0.81
N ILE A 71 -14.48 -2.51 -0.29
CA ILE A 71 -14.21 -3.92 -0.54
C ILE A 71 -12.78 -4.04 -1.06
N HIS A 72 -11.87 -4.19 -0.09
CA HIS A 72 -10.51 -4.71 -0.28
C HIS A 72 -9.60 -3.80 -1.12
N SER A 73 -9.05 -2.78 -0.47
CA SER A 73 -7.71 -2.34 -0.83
C SER A 73 -6.78 -3.54 -0.58
N LYS A 74 -6.50 -4.30 -1.65
CA LYS A 74 -5.53 -5.38 -1.63
C LYS A 74 -4.16 -4.70 -1.67
N ILE A 75 -3.55 -4.55 -0.51
CA ILE A 75 -2.24 -3.94 -0.37
C ILE A 75 -1.24 -4.90 -1.02
N LYS A 76 -0.59 -4.45 -2.08
CA LYS A 76 0.51 -5.15 -2.71
C LYS A 76 1.79 -4.80 -1.97
N VAL A 77 2.42 -5.82 -1.40
CA VAL A 77 3.65 -5.68 -0.64
C VAL A 77 4.73 -6.48 -1.35
N VAL A 78 5.79 -5.81 -1.78
CA VAL A 78 7.00 -6.50 -2.22
C VAL A 78 7.96 -6.70 -1.05
N ILE A 79 8.43 -7.93 -0.90
CA ILE A 79 9.31 -8.34 0.19
C ILE A 79 10.50 -9.10 -0.36
N VAL A 80 11.66 -8.93 0.27
CA VAL A 80 12.86 -9.69 -0.06
C VAL A 80 12.97 -10.89 0.87
N GLU A 81 13.30 -12.04 0.30
CA GLU A 81 13.54 -13.26 1.07
C GLU A 81 14.80 -13.10 1.91
N ILE A 82 14.62 -12.95 3.23
CA ILE A 82 15.71 -12.84 4.20
C ILE A 82 15.37 -13.80 5.34
N PRO A 83 16.26 -14.75 5.71
CA PRO A 83 15.96 -15.74 6.72
C PRO A 83 15.46 -15.11 8.02
N ILE A 84 14.49 -15.76 8.68
CA ILE A 84 13.80 -15.29 9.90
C ILE A 84 12.88 -14.06 9.68
N LEU A 85 13.29 -13.09 8.87
CA LEU A 85 12.52 -11.88 8.58
C LEU A 85 11.37 -12.15 7.61
N CYS A 86 11.65 -12.89 6.55
CA CYS A 86 10.71 -13.32 5.54
C CYS A 86 11.24 -14.56 4.80
N GLU A 87 10.60 -15.70 5.04
CA GLU A 87 10.86 -16.95 4.34
C GLU A 87 9.61 -17.38 3.58
N ASN A 88 9.81 -17.84 2.35
CA ASN A 88 8.73 -18.35 1.53
C ASN A 88 8.59 -19.86 1.74
N HIS A 89 7.52 -20.27 2.43
CA HIS A 89 7.20 -21.68 2.67
C HIS A 89 6.00 -22.04 1.80
N GLN A 90 6.22 -22.80 0.72
CA GLN A 90 5.14 -23.24 -0.19
C GLN A 90 4.25 -22.09 -0.69
N ASN A 91 4.85 -21.00 -1.16
CA ASN A 91 4.16 -19.80 -1.64
C ASN A 91 3.42 -18.98 -0.56
N ILE A 92 3.72 -19.24 0.71
CA ILE A 92 3.21 -18.50 1.85
C ILE A 92 4.38 -17.80 2.53
N PRO A 93 4.44 -16.46 2.53
CA PRO A 93 5.48 -15.76 3.25
C PRO A 93 5.21 -15.78 4.76
N VAL A 94 6.23 -16.23 5.48
CA VAL A 94 6.24 -16.41 6.94
C VAL A 94 7.50 -15.73 7.50
N GLY A 95 7.38 -15.07 8.64
CA GLY A 95 8.49 -14.37 9.27
C GLY A 95 8.02 -13.13 10.00
N LEU A 96 8.96 -12.38 10.56
CA LEU A 96 8.68 -11.15 11.30
C LEU A 96 7.88 -10.15 10.44
N ILE A 97 8.33 -9.89 9.21
CA ILE A 97 7.74 -8.85 8.38
C ILE A 97 6.32 -9.21 7.89
N PRO A 98 6.09 -10.42 7.34
CA PRO A 98 4.73 -10.86 7.04
C PRO A 98 3.81 -10.87 8.26
N GLU A 99 4.29 -11.18 9.47
CA GLU A 99 3.47 -11.14 10.69
C GLU A 99 3.04 -9.70 11.04
N ILE A 100 3.98 -8.74 11.04
CA ILE A 100 3.68 -7.32 11.29
C ILE A 100 2.63 -6.80 10.29
N LEU A 101 2.81 -7.11 9.01
CA LEU A 101 1.91 -6.66 7.97
C LEU A 101 0.54 -7.33 8.06
N LYS A 102 0.47 -8.62 8.39
CA LYS A 102 -0.80 -9.32 8.63
C LYS A 102 -1.57 -8.74 9.81
N ASP A 103 -0.89 -8.39 10.91
CA ASP A 103 -1.50 -7.73 12.06
C ASP A 103 -2.06 -6.35 11.68
N PHE A 104 -1.28 -5.57 10.92
CA PHE A 104 -1.73 -4.29 10.36
C PHE A 104 -2.99 -4.46 9.50
N ALA A 105 -2.94 -5.37 8.52
CA ALA A 105 -4.07 -5.61 7.63
C ALA A 105 -5.32 -6.10 8.37
N LYS A 106 -5.15 -6.93 9.41
CA LYS A 106 -6.26 -7.37 10.26
C LYS A 106 -6.90 -6.20 11.01
N LYS A 107 -6.10 -5.26 11.53
CA LYS A 107 -6.60 -4.09 12.29
C LYS A 107 -7.42 -3.13 11.42
N TYR A 108 -6.98 -2.89 10.19
CA TYR A 108 -7.64 -1.95 9.25
C TYR A 108 -8.49 -2.64 8.18
N ASN A 109 -8.69 -3.96 8.30
CA ASN A 109 -9.51 -4.79 7.41
C ASN A 109 -9.05 -4.77 5.93
N HIS A 110 -7.73 -4.71 5.72
CA HIS A 110 -7.10 -4.84 4.41
C HIS A 110 -6.85 -6.30 4.05
N LYS A 111 -6.65 -6.56 2.75
CA LYS A 111 -6.08 -7.81 2.26
C LYS A 111 -4.64 -7.55 1.83
N ILE A 112 -3.72 -8.47 2.07
CA ILE A 112 -2.34 -8.34 1.59
C ILE A 112 -2.07 -9.33 0.48
N GLU A 113 -1.45 -8.85 -0.59
CA GLU A 113 -0.77 -9.63 -1.60
C GLU A 113 0.72 -9.47 -1.42
N PHE A 114 1.41 -10.56 -1.17
CA PHE A 114 2.87 -10.54 -1.06
C PHE A 114 3.49 -10.95 -2.39
N ILE A 115 4.48 -10.18 -2.81
CA ILE A 115 5.32 -10.44 -3.98
C ILE A 115 6.74 -10.65 -3.45
N CYS A 116 7.23 -11.88 -3.51
CA CYS A 116 8.60 -12.20 -3.09
C CYS A 116 9.57 -11.89 -4.23
N GLU A 117 10.63 -11.16 -3.92
CA GLU A 117 11.73 -10.87 -4.84
C GLU A 117 13.09 -11.24 -4.23
N GLU A 118 14.05 -11.55 -5.10
CA GLU A 118 15.39 -11.99 -4.67
C GLU A 118 16.32 -10.81 -4.32
N SER A 119 15.98 -9.58 -4.75
CA SER A 119 16.89 -8.43 -4.64
C SER A 119 16.18 -7.12 -4.33
N ILE A 120 16.71 -6.39 -3.35
CA ILE A 120 16.25 -5.06 -2.94
C ILE A 120 16.32 -4.05 -4.10
N SER A 121 17.27 -4.19 -5.04
CA SER A 121 17.36 -3.26 -6.18
C SER A 121 16.17 -3.36 -7.15
N LYS A 122 15.47 -4.49 -7.21
CA LYS A 122 14.24 -4.62 -8.00
C LYS A 122 13.03 -4.04 -7.26
N VAL A 123 13.05 -4.12 -5.94
CA VAL A 123 11.98 -3.62 -5.06
C VAL A 123 11.74 -2.13 -5.25
N ASP A 124 12.79 -1.31 -5.28
CA ASP A 124 12.63 0.13 -5.45
C ASP A 124 11.97 0.47 -6.80
N LYS A 125 12.28 -0.26 -7.88
CA LYS A 125 11.67 -0.03 -9.21
C LYS A 125 10.17 -0.26 -9.20
N LEU A 126 9.72 -1.36 -8.59
CA LEU A 126 8.30 -1.70 -8.48
C LEU A 126 7.54 -0.69 -7.62
N LEU A 127 8.19 -0.16 -6.59
CA LEU A 127 7.61 0.87 -5.73
C LEU A 127 7.45 2.20 -6.50
N PHE A 128 8.47 2.60 -7.26
CA PHE A 128 8.42 3.83 -8.06
C PHE A 128 7.45 3.75 -9.25
N SER A 129 7.21 2.56 -9.82
CA SER A 129 6.19 2.38 -10.87
C SER A 129 4.76 2.39 -10.33
N GLY A 130 4.57 2.36 -9.01
CA GLY A 130 3.24 2.28 -8.37
C GLY A 130 2.60 0.89 -8.51
N GLU A 131 3.36 -0.13 -8.89
CA GLU A 131 2.87 -1.50 -9.00
C GLU A 131 2.64 -2.15 -7.64
N VAL A 132 3.32 -1.63 -6.60
CA VAL A 132 3.22 -2.06 -5.21
C VAL A 132 3.04 -0.88 -4.27
N ASP A 133 2.36 -1.10 -3.15
CA ASP A 133 2.02 -0.08 -2.17
C ASP A 133 3.10 0.05 -1.08
N ILE A 134 3.68 -1.08 -0.68
CA ILE A 134 4.67 -1.17 0.40
C ILE A 134 5.84 -2.04 -0.07
N ALA A 135 7.06 -1.61 0.29
CA ALA A 135 8.30 -2.31 0.03
C ALA A 135 9.16 -2.43 1.28
N ILE A 136 9.99 -3.47 1.34
CA ILE A 136 11.13 -3.53 2.27
C ILE A 136 12.36 -2.96 1.54
N SER A 137 12.99 -1.95 2.12
CA SER A 137 14.22 -1.36 1.58
C SER A 137 15.20 -0.98 2.68
N TYR A 138 16.44 -0.64 2.30
CA TYR A 138 17.47 -0.13 3.23
C TYR A 138 17.26 1.35 3.58
N GLU A 139 16.34 2.01 2.90
CA GLU A 139 15.89 3.37 3.18
C GLU A 139 14.36 3.39 3.13
N GLY A 140 13.71 4.14 4.02
CA GLY A 140 12.25 4.20 4.01
C GLY A 140 11.68 5.00 5.16
N ASP A 141 10.39 4.78 5.39
CA ASP A 141 9.57 5.62 6.24
C ASP A 141 9.52 5.12 7.69
N PHE A 142 9.43 3.79 7.88
CA PHE A 142 9.32 3.19 9.20
C PHE A 142 10.42 2.16 9.43
N LYS A 143 11.34 2.42 10.37
CA LYS A 143 12.45 1.52 10.69
C LYS A 143 11.93 0.21 11.25
N ILE A 144 12.39 -0.91 10.73
CA ILE A 144 12.02 -2.25 11.21
C ILE A 144 13.07 -2.72 12.21
N LEU A 145 14.31 -2.86 11.74
CA LEU A 145 15.44 -3.31 12.55
C LEU A 145 16.76 -2.97 11.85
N GLU A 146 17.85 -3.01 12.60
CA GLU A 146 19.20 -2.81 12.06
C GLU A 146 19.92 -4.17 12.01
N ILE A 147 20.49 -4.49 10.86
CA ILE A 147 21.24 -5.73 10.62
C ILE A 147 22.70 -5.45 10.30
N PRO A 148 23.64 -6.23 10.86
CA PRO A 148 25.01 -6.21 10.38
C PRO A 148 25.10 -6.91 9.02
N ILE A 149 25.84 -6.27 8.10
CA ILE A 149 26.21 -6.79 6.79
C ILE A 149 27.70 -7.18 6.81
N TYR A 150 27.97 -8.34 6.24
CA TYR A 150 29.30 -8.93 6.20
C TYR A 150 29.73 -9.23 4.76
N LYS A 151 31.05 -9.24 4.53
CA LYS A 151 31.66 -9.65 3.26
C LYS A 151 32.21 -11.07 3.36
N TYR A 152 31.93 -11.89 2.36
CA TYR A 152 32.61 -13.16 2.14
C TYR A 152 32.77 -13.45 0.64
N LYS A 153 34.02 -13.71 0.19
CA LYS A 153 34.36 -14.02 -1.22
C LYS A 153 33.67 -13.08 -2.24
N ASP A 154 33.76 -11.78 -1.99
CA ASP A 154 33.19 -10.69 -2.80
C ASP A 154 31.66 -10.58 -2.90
N ARG A 155 30.93 -11.30 -2.04
CA ARG A 155 29.48 -11.08 -1.83
C ARG A 155 29.20 -10.47 -0.47
N GLU A 156 28.20 -9.59 -0.43
CA GLU A 156 27.62 -9.10 0.82
C GLU A 156 26.54 -10.08 1.28
N PHE A 157 26.52 -10.37 2.58
CA PHE A 157 25.51 -11.20 3.23
C PHE A 157 25.01 -10.50 4.48
N THR A 158 23.72 -10.65 4.75
CA THR A 158 23.11 -10.30 6.02
C THR A 158 23.55 -11.28 7.12
N TYR A 159 23.48 -10.83 8.38
CA TYR A 159 23.69 -11.69 9.55
C TYR A 159 22.88 -13.01 9.48
N PHE A 160 21.63 -12.95 9.05
CA PHE A 160 20.74 -14.10 8.97
C PHE A 160 21.11 -15.08 7.87
N GLU A 161 21.61 -14.60 6.72
CA GLU A 161 22.08 -15.46 5.63
C GLU A 161 23.38 -16.18 6.01
N ILE A 162 24.28 -15.51 6.72
CA ILE A 162 25.53 -16.12 7.19
C ILE A 162 25.27 -17.20 8.22
N THR A 163 24.45 -16.92 9.23
CA THR A 163 24.16 -17.88 10.31
C THR A 163 23.43 -19.12 9.81
N LYS A 164 22.67 -19.03 8.71
CA LYS A 164 21.98 -20.16 8.10
C LYS A 164 22.84 -20.92 7.09
N SER A 165 23.92 -20.33 6.58
CA SER A 165 24.78 -20.95 5.56
C SER A 165 25.81 -21.90 6.16
N SER A 166 25.71 -23.18 5.84
CA SER A 166 26.64 -24.23 6.29
C SER A 166 28.02 -24.21 5.61
N ASN A 167 28.16 -23.50 4.46
CA ASN A 167 29.37 -23.50 3.63
C ASN A 167 30.27 -22.26 3.80
N ILE A 168 30.04 -21.46 4.84
CA ILE A 168 30.80 -20.22 5.07
C ILE A 168 31.87 -20.48 6.14
N ASP A 169 33.11 -20.17 5.77
CA ASP A 169 34.23 -20.15 6.70
C ASP A 169 34.19 -18.84 7.50
N TYR A 170 33.63 -18.90 8.70
CA TYR A 170 33.43 -17.76 9.60
C TYR A 170 34.72 -16.99 9.90
N SER A 171 35.90 -17.64 9.83
CA SER A 171 37.19 -16.97 10.07
C SER A 171 37.54 -15.92 9.00
N LYS A 172 36.94 -16.03 7.81
CA LYS A 172 37.17 -15.13 6.66
C LYS A 172 36.05 -14.12 6.46
N VAL A 173 35.05 -14.12 7.34
CA VAL A 173 33.92 -13.20 7.29
C VAL A 173 34.30 -11.89 7.96
N LYS A 174 34.14 -10.77 7.25
CA LYS A 174 34.40 -9.43 7.79
C LYS A 174 33.12 -8.62 7.85
N LYS A 175 32.79 -8.08 9.03
CA LYS A 175 31.71 -7.08 9.16
C LYS A 175 32.11 -5.82 8.39
N ILE A 176 31.23 -5.33 7.52
CA ILE A 176 31.47 -4.15 6.71
C ILE A 176 30.74 -2.95 7.32
N LYS A 177 29.42 -3.10 7.51
CA LYS A 177 28.51 -2.02 7.89
C LYS A 177 27.29 -2.57 8.61
N ASN A 178 26.53 -1.68 9.25
CA ASN A 178 25.16 -1.96 9.62
C ASN A 178 24.23 -1.36 8.56
N ALA A 179 23.14 -2.06 8.22
CA ALA A 179 22.08 -1.54 7.39
C ALA A 179 20.77 -1.59 8.16
N SER A 180 20.01 -0.49 8.14
CA SER A 180 18.67 -0.45 8.69
C SER A 180 17.67 -0.88 7.63
N LEU A 181 16.75 -1.77 7.99
CA LEU A 181 15.63 -2.16 7.14
C LEU A 181 14.43 -1.29 7.47
N TYR A 182 13.69 -0.88 6.45
CA TYR A 182 12.53 -0.01 6.57
C TYR A 182 11.34 -0.57 5.80
N PHE A 183 10.13 -0.26 6.27
CA PHE A 183 8.96 -0.19 5.42
C PHE A 183 8.99 1.12 4.64
N LYS A 184 8.86 1.03 3.32
CA LYS A 184 8.83 2.16 2.40
C LYS A 184 7.50 2.13 1.65
N PHE A 185 6.81 3.26 1.61
CA PHE A 185 5.52 3.41 0.95
C PHE A 185 5.69 4.06 -0.42
N SER A 186 4.84 3.70 -1.38
CA SER A 186 4.85 4.30 -2.73
C SER A 186 4.37 5.76 -2.71
N ASP A 187 3.39 6.07 -1.86
CA ASP A 187 2.83 7.40 -1.67
C ASP A 187 2.50 7.66 -0.19
N LYS A 188 3.01 8.77 0.34
CA LYS A 188 2.86 9.18 1.75
C LYS A 188 1.58 9.95 2.02
N ASP A 189 0.93 10.48 0.97
CA ASP A 189 -0.33 11.24 1.08
C ASP A 189 -1.56 10.32 0.96
N THR A 190 -1.41 9.06 1.38
CA THR A 190 -2.44 8.02 1.29
C THR A 190 -2.99 7.67 2.67
N THR A 191 -4.27 7.27 2.70
CA THR A 191 -4.89 6.74 3.93
C THR A 191 -4.14 5.52 4.46
N LEU A 192 -3.57 4.71 3.55
CA LEU A 192 -2.73 3.57 3.90
C LEU A 192 -1.51 3.98 4.75
N PHE A 193 -0.82 5.06 4.36
CA PHE A 193 0.31 5.59 5.11
C PHE A 193 -0.10 6.10 6.48
N GLU A 194 -1.20 6.85 6.58
CA GLU A 194 -1.72 7.38 7.84
C GLU A 194 -2.16 6.26 8.81
N GLU A 195 -2.85 5.25 8.29
CA GLU A 195 -3.26 4.07 9.03
C GLU A 195 -2.05 3.28 9.53
N PHE A 196 -1.04 3.10 8.68
CA PHE A 196 0.20 2.41 9.08
C PHE A 196 1.00 3.23 10.10
N SER A 197 1.06 4.56 9.96
CA SER A 197 1.68 5.44 10.95
C SER A 197 0.98 5.36 12.30
N SER A 198 -0.35 5.20 12.31
CA SER A 198 -1.15 5.03 13.52
C SER A 198 -1.04 3.62 14.12
N PHE A 199 -0.70 2.63 13.30
CA PHE A 199 -0.41 1.26 13.71
C PHE A 199 0.99 1.11 14.29
N TYR A 200 1.97 1.72 13.64
CA TYR A 200 3.37 1.55 13.91
C TYR A 200 3.72 2.17 15.27
N ASN A 201 4.08 1.31 16.22
CA ASN A 201 4.50 1.70 17.55
C ASN A 201 5.81 1.00 17.91
N SER A 202 6.80 1.76 18.37
CA SER A 202 8.11 1.24 18.81
C SER A 202 7.99 0.12 19.85
N GLN A 203 7.03 0.21 20.78
CA GLN A 203 6.80 -0.85 21.76
C GLN A 203 6.35 -2.16 21.09
N TYR A 204 5.38 -2.07 20.17
CA TYR A 204 4.88 -3.24 19.43
C TYR A 204 5.98 -3.88 18.58
N ILE A 205 6.76 -3.06 17.86
CA ILE A 205 7.89 -3.56 17.07
C ILE A 205 8.91 -4.26 17.97
N ASN A 206 9.26 -3.67 19.12
CA ASN A 206 10.19 -4.28 20.07
C ASN A 206 9.68 -5.59 20.65
N GLU A 207 8.37 -5.70 20.95
CA GLU A 207 7.75 -6.95 21.40
C GLU A 207 7.83 -8.04 20.32
N LYS A 208 7.55 -7.70 19.06
CA LYS A 208 7.72 -8.63 17.93
C LYS A 208 9.18 -9.03 17.75
N LEU A 209 10.13 -8.09 17.82
CA LEU A 209 11.56 -8.41 17.74
C LEU A 209 12.00 -9.35 18.86
N LYS A 210 11.54 -9.14 20.10
CA LYS A 210 11.81 -10.04 21.23
C LYS A 210 11.27 -11.45 20.99
N LYS A 211 10.06 -11.59 20.45
CA LYS A 211 9.47 -12.90 20.07
C LYS A 211 10.37 -13.68 19.12
N TYR A 212 11.03 -13.00 18.20
CA TYR A 212 11.98 -13.59 17.25
C TYR A 212 13.43 -13.65 17.75
N LYS A 213 13.69 -13.28 19.03
CA LYS A 213 15.04 -13.18 19.63
C LYS A 213 15.98 -12.20 18.91
N LEU A 214 15.42 -11.15 18.32
CA LEU A 214 16.14 -10.13 17.54
C LEU A 214 16.35 -8.80 18.29
N GLY A 215 15.84 -8.68 19.53
CA GLY A 215 15.85 -7.42 20.29
C GLY A 215 17.20 -6.97 20.87
N GLY A 216 18.31 -7.57 20.45
CA GLY A 216 19.66 -7.26 20.94
C GLY A 216 20.77 -7.46 19.90
N ILE A 217 20.41 -7.42 18.61
CA ILE A 217 21.34 -7.48 17.48
C ILE A 217 21.87 -6.07 17.19
#